data_AF-A9UU05-F1
#
_entry.id   AF-A9UU05-F1
#
_cell.length_a   1.000
_cell.length_b   1.000
_cell.length_c   1.000
_cell.angle_alpha   90.00
_cell.angle_beta   90.00
_cell.angle_gamma   90.00
#
_symmetry.space_group_name_H-M   'P 1'
#
loop_
_entity.id
_entity.type
_entity.pdbx_description
1 polymer ?
#
loop_
_entity_poly.entity_id
_entity_poly.type
_entity_poly.pdbx_seq_one_letter_code
_entity_poly.pdbx_strand_id
1 'polypeptide(L)'
;MAQLLDLQHFEAVITANGGAEFEHKGHIFQFRDATTGSEDCEVCKRPLKVIIKASRRLQCCGCNINVHKRCHQQLERPCIKNRFPHGFPSLVTSICPNHGLGAQEYQCEECKTQLAFSGMFAEPHLCDYSGRYYCSACFKAARSVTPARVVLSWDFSKQTMSQTSRDLIVAQMDKPLLNLRELNASLFGHVESLFRARHLRRRLYRMASYVVSCSHAQEERLLRSLRERPHFVARSQMWSLVDLIELHRGDLLKVLEEVADKCEKHIRATCERCTQLGDHCELCGNSRQLFAFDDDVIRCEGCNTLYHQQCYTGPAACRRCQRMRLREAS
;
A
#
# COMPACT_ATOMS: atom_id res chain seq x y z
N MET A 1 14.39 21.42 10.02
CA MET A 1 15.01 20.10 10.30
C MET A 1 14.01 19.08 10.89
N ALA A 2 12.78 18.96 10.34
CA ALA A 2 11.76 18.03 10.84
C ALA A 2 11.14 17.16 9.73
N GLN A 3 11.91 16.90 8.66
CA GLN A 3 11.49 16.06 7.52
C GLN A 3 12.29 14.75 7.41
N LEU A 4 13.18 14.50 8.37
CA LEU A 4 14.04 13.30 8.43
C LEU A 4 14.00 12.71 9.84
N LEU A 5 12.81 12.58 10.44
CA LEU A 5 12.63 11.58 11.50
C LEU A 5 12.54 10.22 10.78
N ASP A 6 13.75 9.72 10.58
CA ASP A 6 14.19 8.40 10.19
C ASP A 6 13.09 7.36 9.93
N LEU A 7 12.91 7.01 8.65
CA LEU A 7 12.13 5.85 8.21
C LEU A 7 12.57 4.57 8.96
N GLN A 8 13.83 4.51 9.39
CA GLN A 8 14.40 3.41 10.17
C GLN A 8 13.76 3.27 11.57
N HIS A 9 13.40 4.38 12.23
CA HIS A 9 12.73 4.31 13.54
C HIS A 9 11.29 3.80 13.41
N PHE A 10 10.61 4.11 12.31
CA PHE A 10 9.25 3.64 12.06
C PHE A 10 9.23 2.14 11.67
N GLU A 11 10.20 1.69 10.88
CA GLU A 11 10.38 0.28 10.54
C GLU A 11 10.76 -0.59 11.75
N ALA A 12 11.60 -0.06 12.66
CA ALA A 12 12.06 -0.76 13.87
C ALA A 12 10.95 -1.04 14.90
N VAL A 13 9.95 -0.15 15.02
CA VAL A 13 8.81 -0.33 15.94
C VAL A 13 7.86 -1.46 15.46
N ILE A 14 7.96 -1.89 14.19
CA ILE A 14 7.02 -2.80 13.55
C ILE A 14 7.50 -4.26 13.48
N THR A 15 8.79 -4.55 13.60
CA THR A 15 9.34 -5.91 13.45
C THR A 15 9.34 -6.71 14.74
N ALA A 16 8.25 -7.43 14.99
CA ALA A 16 8.20 -8.54 15.94
C ALA A 16 7.11 -9.51 15.48
N ASN A 17 7.44 -10.34 14.50
CA ASN A 17 6.70 -11.56 14.16
C ASN A 17 7.74 -12.62 13.77
N GLY A 18 8.42 -13.16 14.78
CA GLY A 18 9.18 -14.41 14.68
C GLY A 18 8.25 -15.61 14.71
N GLY A 19 7.39 -15.77 13.70
CA GLY A 19 6.72 -17.05 13.47
C GLY A 19 7.70 -18.03 12.83
N ALA A 20 7.71 -19.30 13.25
CA ALA A 20 8.58 -20.31 12.67
C ALA A 20 8.39 -20.41 11.15
N GLU A 21 9.47 -20.21 10.41
CA GLU A 21 9.52 -20.33 8.95
C GLU A 21 10.01 -21.73 8.56
N PHE A 22 9.54 -22.24 7.41
CA PHE A 22 10.08 -23.47 6.84
C PHE A 22 10.06 -23.43 5.31
N GLU A 23 10.96 -24.17 4.69
CA GLU A 23 11.07 -24.25 3.24
C GLU A 23 10.33 -25.46 2.67
N HIS A 24 9.61 -25.27 1.55
CA HIS A 24 9.09 -26.35 0.72
C HIS A 24 9.09 -25.95 -0.76
N LYS A 25 9.82 -26.71 -1.60
CA LYS A 25 9.92 -26.48 -3.06
C LYS A 25 10.32 -25.04 -3.43
N GLY A 26 11.29 -24.48 -2.69
CA GLY A 26 11.76 -23.11 -2.89
C GLY A 26 10.83 -22.01 -2.35
N HIS A 27 9.71 -22.37 -1.71
CA HIS A 27 8.86 -21.43 -0.98
C HIS A 27 9.25 -21.42 0.49
N ILE A 28 9.53 -20.24 1.05
CA ILE A 28 9.67 -20.05 2.49
C ILE A 28 8.29 -19.68 3.03
N PHE A 29 7.69 -20.54 3.84
CA PHE A 29 6.35 -20.35 4.39
C PHE A 29 6.39 -19.86 5.82
N GLN A 30 5.48 -18.93 6.13
CA GLN A 30 5.21 -18.47 7.48
C GLN A 30 3.71 -18.63 7.79
N PHE A 31 3.40 -18.96 9.05
CA PHE A 31 2.04 -18.94 9.54
C PHE A 31 1.54 -17.50 9.70
N ARG A 32 0.38 -17.22 9.13
CA ARG A 32 -0.30 -15.92 9.25
C ARG A 32 -1.70 -16.13 9.80
N ASP A 33 -2.16 -15.15 10.56
CA ASP A 33 -3.54 -15.11 11.01
C ASP A 33 -4.48 -14.93 9.82
N ALA A 34 -5.69 -15.47 9.93
CA ALA A 34 -6.70 -15.30 8.91
C ALA A 34 -7.09 -13.81 8.82
N THR A 35 -6.95 -13.20 7.64
CA THR A 35 -7.45 -11.85 7.38
C THR A 35 -8.98 -11.84 7.32
N THR A 36 -9.58 -10.67 7.51
CA THR A 36 -11.02 -10.42 7.33
C THR A 36 -11.50 -10.70 5.89
N GLY A 37 -10.59 -10.71 4.91
CA GLY A 37 -10.86 -11.04 3.51
C GLY A 37 -11.00 -12.55 3.22
N SER A 38 -11.81 -12.89 2.21
CA SER A 38 -11.85 -14.24 1.62
C SER A 38 -10.69 -14.40 0.62
N GLU A 39 -9.51 -14.71 1.13
CA GLU A 39 -8.44 -15.24 0.27
C GLU A 39 -8.67 -16.72 0.04
N ASP A 40 -8.40 -17.19 -1.18
CA ASP A 40 -8.53 -18.60 -1.56
C ASP A 40 -7.17 -19.29 -1.53
N CYS A 41 -7.17 -20.58 -1.18
CA CYS A 41 -5.98 -21.41 -1.19
C CYS A 41 -5.48 -21.60 -2.63
N GLU A 42 -4.19 -21.36 -2.85
CA GLU A 42 -3.56 -21.47 -4.17
C GLU A 42 -3.71 -22.88 -4.77
N VAL A 43 -3.80 -23.93 -3.96
CA VAL A 43 -3.89 -25.31 -4.45
C VAL A 43 -5.35 -25.71 -4.67
N CYS A 44 -6.17 -25.71 -3.61
CA CYS A 44 -7.53 -26.27 -3.70
C CYS A 44 -8.59 -25.27 -4.15
N LYS A 45 -8.23 -23.98 -4.31
CA LYS A 45 -9.10 -22.87 -4.71
C LYS A 45 -10.31 -22.64 -3.80
N ARG A 46 -10.29 -23.19 -2.57
CA ARG A 46 -11.30 -22.96 -1.54
C ARG A 46 -10.86 -21.84 -0.60
N PRO A 47 -11.80 -21.11 0.04
CA PRO A 47 -11.48 -20.06 0.99
C PRO A 47 -10.54 -20.55 2.11
N LEU A 48 -9.61 -19.68 2.50
CA LEU A 48 -8.73 -19.84 3.65
C LEU A 48 -9.40 -19.45 4.97
N LYS A 49 -10.63 -18.91 4.91
CA LYS A 49 -11.46 -18.64 6.10
C LYS A 49 -11.73 -19.94 6.85
N VAL A 50 -11.62 -19.91 8.17
CA VAL A 50 -12.06 -21.03 9.01
C VAL A 50 -13.10 -20.56 10.00
N ILE A 51 -14.24 -21.26 9.95
CA ILE A 51 -15.48 -21.02 10.69
C ILE A 51 -15.31 -21.36 12.19
N ILE A 52 -14.20 -21.99 12.62
CA ILE A 52 -13.92 -22.41 14.01
C ILE A 52 -12.41 -22.26 14.34
N LYS A 53 -12.10 -21.64 15.49
CA LYS A 53 -10.79 -21.37 16.13
C LYS A 53 -9.50 -21.55 15.28
N ALA A 54 -8.85 -20.43 14.97
CA ALA A 54 -7.41 -20.28 14.72
C ALA A 54 -6.75 -21.24 13.70
N SER A 55 -7.35 -21.44 12.53
CA SER A 55 -6.59 -22.06 11.43
C SER A 55 -5.63 -21.05 10.83
N ARG A 56 -4.34 -21.27 11.11
CA ARG A 56 -3.24 -20.48 10.56
C ARG A 56 -3.09 -20.80 9.06
N ARG A 57 -3.21 -19.79 8.20
CA ARG A 57 -2.86 -19.92 6.78
C ARG A 57 -1.34 -19.94 6.64
N LEU A 58 -0.83 -20.64 5.62
CA LEU A 58 0.57 -20.53 5.24
C LEU A 58 0.68 -19.52 4.10
N GLN A 59 1.51 -18.50 4.30
CA GLN A 59 1.84 -17.52 3.28
C GLN A 59 3.31 -17.65 2.90
N CYS A 60 3.62 -17.65 1.60
CA CYS A 60 5.01 -17.64 1.16
C CYS A 60 5.59 -16.23 1.30
N CYS A 61 6.69 -16.08 2.04
CA CYS A 61 7.41 -14.80 2.21
C CYS A 61 8.03 -14.28 0.89
N GLY A 62 8.20 -15.15 -0.10
CA GLY A 62 8.83 -14.81 -1.38
C GLY A 62 7.85 -14.38 -2.48
N CYS A 63 6.77 -15.13 -2.65
CA CYS A 63 5.80 -14.91 -3.74
C CYS A 63 4.38 -14.59 -3.28
N ASN A 64 4.16 -14.48 -1.98
CA ASN A 64 2.89 -14.06 -1.38
C ASN A 64 1.69 -15.00 -1.64
N ILE A 65 1.93 -16.22 -2.16
CA ILE A 65 0.85 -17.21 -2.30
C ILE A 65 0.38 -17.68 -0.91
N ASN A 66 -0.92 -17.92 -0.79
CA ASN A 66 -1.52 -18.43 0.42
C ASN A 66 -2.05 -19.85 0.22
N VAL A 67 -1.78 -20.75 1.15
CA VAL A 67 -2.23 -22.15 1.11
C VAL A 67 -2.72 -22.61 2.48
N HIS A 68 -3.61 -23.60 2.50
CA HIS A 68 -3.90 -24.34 3.73
C HIS A 68 -2.64 -25.09 4.20
N LYS A 69 -2.51 -25.30 5.51
CA LYS A 69 -1.41 -26.09 6.09
C LYS A 69 -1.22 -27.45 5.39
N ARG A 70 -2.31 -28.13 5.02
CA ARG A 70 -2.27 -29.43 4.32
C ARG A 70 -2.00 -29.32 2.80
N CYS A 71 -2.22 -28.15 2.21
CA CYS A 71 -2.12 -27.97 0.77
C CYS A 71 -0.70 -27.66 0.28
N HIS A 72 0.21 -27.19 1.14
CA HIS A 72 1.56 -26.82 0.69
C HIS A 72 2.31 -27.99 0.00
N GLN A 73 2.06 -29.24 0.40
CA GLN A 73 2.69 -30.43 -0.18
C GLN A 73 2.27 -30.70 -1.64
N GLN A 74 1.12 -30.17 -2.04
CA GLN A 74 0.54 -30.34 -3.38
C GLN A 74 0.95 -29.21 -4.35
N LEU A 75 1.86 -28.31 -3.95
CA LEU A 75 2.37 -27.28 -4.85
C LEU A 75 3.21 -27.92 -5.97
N GLU A 76 2.82 -27.68 -7.21
CA GLU A 76 3.55 -28.20 -8.39
C GLU A 76 4.70 -27.29 -8.82
N ARG A 77 4.52 -25.97 -8.69
CA ARG A 77 5.49 -24.98 -9.20
C ARG A 77 6.41 -24.47 -8.08
N PRO A 78 7.71 -24.28 -8.37
CA PRO A 78 8.61 -23.60 -7.44
C PRO A 78 8.22 -22.13 -7.29
N CYS A 79 8.74 -21.48 -6.23
CA CYS A 79 8.49 -20.08 -5.97
C CYS A 79 8.96 -19.18 -7.11
N ILE A 80 8.10 -18.27 -7.60
CA ILE A 80 8.48 -17.33 -8.68
C ILE A 80 9.64 -16.40 -8.28
N LYS A 81 9.86 -16.17 -6.97
CA LYS A 81 11.01 -15.41 -6.47
C LYS A 81 12.34 -16.01 -6.93
N ASN A 82 12.43 -17.33 -7.08
CA ASN A 82 13.65 -18.00 -7.53
C ASN A 82 14.00 -17.65 -8.98
N ARG A 83 13.02 -17.23 -9.78
CA ARG A 83 13.23 -16.75 -11.15
C ARG A 83 13.72 -15.30 -11.22
N PHE A 84 13.67 -14.59 -10.09
CA PHE A 84 14.00 -13.17 -9.97
C PHE A 84 14.83 -12.91 -8.69
N PRO A 85 16.03 -13.49 -8.58
CA PRO A 85 16.84 -13.44 -7.36
C PRO A 85 17.24 -12.01 -6.97
N HIS A 86 17.36 -11.10 -7.96
CA HIS A 86 17.72 -9.70 -7.76
C HIS A 86 16.52 -8.76 -7.65
N GLY A 87 15.31 -9.30 -7.51
CA GLY A 87 14.07 -8.52 -7.42
C GLY A 87 13.19 -8.67 -8.65
N PHE A 88 11.90 -8.45 -8.44
CA PHE A 88 10.90 -8.54 -9.49
C PHE A 88 10.96 -7.31 -10.42
N PRO A 89 10.60 -7.48 -11.70
CA PRO A 89 10.40 -6.36 -12.61
C PRO A 89 9.31 -5.41 -12.10
N SER A 90 9.33 -4.18 -12.61
CA SER A 90 8.27 -3.19 -12.39
C SER A 90 6.92 -3.72 -12.86
N LEU A 91 5.84 -3.30 -12.19
CA LEU A 91 4.49 -3.64 -12.60
C LEU A 91 4.18 -3.01 -13.97
N VAL A 92 3.52 -3.78 -14.84
CA VAL A 92 3.01 -3.27 -16.12
C VAL A 92 1.78 -2.39 -15.85
N THR A 93 1.88 -1.12 -16.24
CA THR A 93 0.84 -0.10 -16.03
C THR A 93 0.13 0.33 -17.32
N SER A 94 0.50 -0.24 -18.47
CA SER A 94 -0.23 -0.11 -19.74
C SER A 94 -1.29 -1.22 -19.88
N ILE A 95 -2.50 -0.88 -20.31
CA ILE A 95 -3.56 -1.87 -20.57
C ILE A 95 -3.21 -2.64 -21.85
N CYS A 96 -3.18 -3.97 -21.77
CA CYS A 96 -2.95 -4.89 -22.89
C CYS A 96 -1.81 -4.42 -23.82
N PRO A 97 -0.55 -4.33 -23.33
CA PRO A 97 0.54 -3.89 -24.18
C PRO A 97 0.62 -4.81 -25.41
N ASN A 98 0.73 -4.22 -26.60
CA ASN A 98 0.83 -5.01 -27.82
C ASN A 98 2.30 -5.04 -28.27
N HIS A 99 2.90 -6.23 -28.21
CA HIS A 99 4.25 -6.46 -28.73
C HIS A 99 4.24 -7.14 -30.11
N GLY A 100 3.15 -7.84 -30.45
CA GLY A 100 3.07 -8.70 -31.63
C GLY A 100 3.92 -9.98 -31.52
N LEU A 101 3.57 -11.03 -32.28
CA LEU A 101 4.34 -12.29 -32.28
C LEU A 101 5.74 -12.14 -32.88
N GLY A 102 5.90 -11.23 -33.84
CA GLY A 102 7.21 -10.98 -34.46
C GLY A 102 8.27 -10.55 -33.45
N ALA A 103 7.88 -9.80 -32.41
CA ALA A 103 8.78 -9.35 -31.34
C ALA A 103 9.23 -10.48 -30.38
N GLN A 104 8.61 -11.65 -30.45
CA GLN A 104 8.99 -12.85 -29.72
C GLN A 104 9.38 -13.99 -30.65
N GLU A 105 9.77 -13.67 -31.88
CA GLU A 105 10.26 -14.63 -32.89
C GLU A 105 9.29 -15.80 -33.13
N TYR A 106 7.98 -15.55 -32.99
CA TYR A 106 6.94 -16.58 -33.06
C TYR A 106 7.16 -17.73 -32.07
N GLN A 107 7.81 -17.51 -30.94
CA GLN A 107 8.05 -18.51 -29.90
C GLN A 107 7.22 -18.22 -28.66
N CYS A 108 6.79 -19.26 -27.95
CA CYS A 108 6.15 -19.14 -26.64
C CYS A 108 7.08 -18.39 -25.68
N GLU A 109 6.58 -17.37 -24.99
CA GLU A 109 7.41 -16.55 -24.09
C GLU A 109 8.09 -17.38 -22.98
N GLU A 110 7.44 -18.45 -22.51
CA GLU A 110 7.94 -19.28 -21.39
C GLU A 110 8.80 -20.47 -21.87
N CYS A 111 8.27 -21.33 -22.74
CA CYS A 111 8.98 -22.57 -23.14
C CYS A 111 9.75 -22.46 -24.45
N LYS A 112 9.68 -21.32 -25.14
CA LYS A 112 10.34 -21.04 -26.44
C LYS A 112 9.91 -21.96 -27.60
N THR A 113 8.90 -22.81 -27.41
CA THR A 113 8.30 -23.61 -28.48
C THR A 113 7.70 -22.71 -29.57
N GLN A 114 7.92 -23.05 -30.84
CA GLN A 114 7.36 -22.35 -31.99
C GLN A 114 5.83 -22.33 -31.94
N LEU A 115 5.27 -21.15 -32.19
CA LEU A 115 3.85 -20.85 -32.21
C LEU A 115 3.41 -20.74 -33.67
N ALA A 116 2.38 -21.50 -34.05
CA ALA A 116 1.83 -21.47 -35.39
C ALA A 116 0.32 -21.24 -35.34
N PHE A 117 -0.19 -20.45 -36.29
CA PHE A 117 -1.63 -20.26 -36.54
C PHE A 117 -2.13 -21.16 -37.67
N SER A 118 -1.61 -22.39 -37.74
CA SER A 118 -2.15 -23.38 -38.68
C SER A 118 -3.25 -24.17 -37.96
N GLY A 119 -4.38 -24.43 -38.61
CA GLY A 119 -5.54 -25.12 -38.01
C GLY A 119 -5.30 -26.53 -37.45
N MET A 120 -4.07 -27.06 -37.56
CA MET A 120 -3.63 -28.30 -36.90
C MET A 120 -3.08 -28.09 -35.48
N PHE A 121 -2.69 -26.87 -35.10
CA PHE A 121 -2.13 -26.54 -33.78
C PHE A 121 -3.08 -25.64 -33.00
N ALA A 122 -3.07 -25.76 -31.68
CA ALA A 122 -3.85 -24.88 -30.80
C ALA A 122 -3.35 -23.44 -30.92
N GLU A 123 -4.30 -22.50 -31.06
CA GLU A 123 -3.98 -21.09 -31.24
C GLU A 123 -3.19 -20.52 -30.03
N PRO A 124 -2.15 -19.71 -30.29
CA PRO A 124 -1.42 -19.03 -29.22
C PRO A 124 -2.30 -18.10 -28.39
N HIS A 125 -2.12 -18.12 -27.08
CA HIS A 125 -2.87 -17.26 -26.16
C HIS A 125 -2.10 -15.97 -25.83
N LEU A 126 -2.76 -14.83 -26.00
CA LEU A 126 -2.25 -13.53 -25.58
C LEU A 126 -2.50 -13.29 -24.08
N CYS A 127 -1.46 -12.91 -23.35
CA CYS A 127 -1.56 -12.52 -21.95
C CYS A 127 -1.98 -11.06 -21.79
N ASP A 128 -3.12 -10.80 -21.14
CA ASP A 128 -3.65 -9.44 -20.92
C ASP A 128 -2.66 -8.52 -20.18
N TYR A 129 -1.88 -9.08 -19.25
CA TYR A 129 -0.93 -8.32 -18.43
C TYR A 129 0.40 -8.05 -19.13
N SER A 130 1.04 -9.07 -19.71
CA SER A 130 2.39 -8.94 -20.28
C SER A 130 2.41 -8.60 -21.76
N GLY A 131 1.30 -8.76 -22.49
CA GLY A 131 1.28 -8.54 -23.94
C GLY A 131 2.02 -9.59 -24.76
N ARG A 132 2.46 -10.67 -24.12
CA ARG A 132 3.23 -11.77 -24.73
C ARG A 132 2.31 -12.94 -25.07
N TYR A 133 2.68 -13.71 -26.09
CA TYR A 133 1.98 -14.93 -26.49
C TYR A 133 2.58 -16.19 -25.84
N TYR A 134 1.70 -17.12 -25.49
CA TYR A 134 2.01 -18.38 -24.82
C TYR A 134 1.33 -19.56 -25.54
N CYS A 135 1.96 -20.73 -25.51
CA CYS A 135 1.29 -21.98 -25.89
C CYS A 135 0.23 -22.37 -24.82
N SER A 136 -0.71 -23.24 -25.17
CA SER A 136 -1.80 -23.67 -24.28
C SER A 136 -1.29 -24.31 -22.98
N ALA A 137 -0.16 -25.02 -23.02
CA ALA A 137 0.45 -25.63 -21.84
C ALA A 137 1.01 -24.60 -20.84
N CYS A 138 1.60 -23.51 -21.34
CA CYS A 138 2.19 -22.45 -20.50
C CYS A 138 1.16 -21.42 -20.03
N PHE A 139 0.13 -21.12 -20.84
CA PHE A 139 -0.83 -20.07 -20.51
C PHE A 139 -1.62 -20.38 -19.23
N LYS A 140 -2.15 -21.60 -19.12
CA LYS A 140 -2.97 -22.08 -17.97
C LYS A 140 -4.17 -21.20 -17.57
N ALA A 141 -4.49 -20.16 -18.36
CA ALA A 141 -5.63 -19.26 -18.20
C ALA A 141 -5.86 -18.77 -16.75
N ALA A 142 -4.79 -18.36 -16.07
CA ALA A 142 -4.89 -17.81 -14.72
C ALA A 142 -5.67 -16.49 -14.73
N ARG A 143 -6.36 -16.17 -13.63
CA ARG A 143 -7.19 -14.97 -13.52
C ARG A 143 -6.74 -14.06 -12.38
N SER A 144 -6.48 -12.79 -12.67
CA SER A 144 -6.10 -11.79 -11.67
C SER A 144 -6.56 -10.40 -12.05
N VAL A 145 -6.64 -9.52 -11.07
CA VAL A 145 -6.79 -8.08 -11.29
C VAL A 145 -5.45 -7.53 -11.80
N THR A 146 -5.50 -6.66 -12.81
CA THR A 146 -4.30 -6.06 -13.41
C THR A 146 -4.07 -4.63 -12.90
N PRO A 147 -2.84 -4.26 -12.51
CA PRO A 147 -2.52 -2.90 -12.08
C PRO A 147 -2.92 -1.81 -13.07
N ALA A 148 -2.68 -2.02 -14.36
CA ALA A 148 -2.99 -1.05 -15.42
C ALA A 148 -4.47 -0.64 -15.43
N ARG A 149 -5.40 -1.61 -15.45
CA ARG A 149 -6.85 -1.35 -15.46
C ARG A 149 -7.35 -0.70 -14.18
N VAL A 150 -6.79 -1.10 -13.03
CA VAL A 150 -7.13 -0.47 -11.74
C VAL A 150 -6.75 1.00 -11.73
N VAL A 151 -5.54 1.33 -12.19
CA VAL A 151 -5.03 2.71 -12.14
C VAL A 151 -5.62 3.60 -13.24
N LEU A 152 -5.78 3.08 -14.45
CA LEU A 152 -6.22 3.87 -15.61
C LEU A 152 -7.74 3.92 -15.74
N SER A 153 -8.46 2.92 -15.25
CA SER A 153 -9.91 2.77 -15.49
C SER A 153 -10.73 2.47 -14.24
N TRP A 154 -10.10 2.39 -13.06
CA TRP A 154 -10.76 1.96 -11.82
C TRP A 154 -11.49 0.61 -11.95
N ASP A 155 -10.97 -0.27 -12.81
CA ASP A 155 -11.57 -1.56 -13.14
C ASP A 155 -10.85 -2.69 -12.38
N PHE A 156 -11.61 -3.40 -11.55
CA PHE A 156 -11.16 -4.50 -10.69
C PHE A 156 -11.59 -5.88 -11.22
N SER A 157 -12.08 -5.96 -12.46
CA SER A 157 -12.43 -7.22 -13.09
C SER A 157 -11.20 -8.13 -13.27
N LYS A 158 -11.39 -9.44 -13.06
CA LYS A 158 -10.31 -10.42 -13.21
C LYS A 158 -10.10 -10.77 -14.68
N GLN A 159 -8.93 -10.45 -15.20
CA GLN A 159 -8.49 -10.72 -16.56
C GLN A 159 -7.78 -12.06 -16.67
N THR A 160 -7.86 -12.69 -17.84
CA THR A 160 -7.19 -13.95 -18.13
C THR A 160 -5.75 -13.67 -18.58
N MET A 161 -4.79 -14.38 -18.01
CA MET A 161 -3.35 -14.14 -18.23
C MET A 161 -2.56 -15.43 -18.04
N SER A 162 -1.26 -15.37 -18.38
CA SER A 162 -0.36 -16.48 -18.08
C SER A 162 -0.26 -16.70 -16.56
N GLN A 163 -0.12 -17.96 -16.14
CA GLN A 163 0.10 -18.28 -14.72
C GLN A 163 1.33 -17.56 -14.16
N THR A 164 2.41 -17.45 -14.94
CA THR A 164 3.61 -16.69 -14.57
C THR A 164 3.31 -15.21 -14.32
N SER A 165 2.51 -14.56 -15.17
CA SER A 165 2.12 -13.16 -14.99
C SER A 165 1.29 -12.96 -13.73
N ARG A 166 0.35 -13.88 -13.45
CA ARG A 166 -0.43 -13.84 -12.22
C ARG A 166 0.47 -13.98 -10.99
N ASP A 167 1.39 -14.94 -11.00
CA ASP A 167 2.32 -15.18 -9.87
C ASP A 167 3.20 -13.95 -9.61
N LEU A 168 3.61 -13.24 -10.67
CA LEU A 168 4.36 -12.00 -10.56
C LEU A 168 3.53 -10.89 -9.90
N ILE A 169 2.29 -10.70 -10.36
CA ILE A 169 1.37 -9.72 -9.75
C ILE A 169 1.21 -10.05 -8.27
N VAL A 170 0.82 -11.28 -7.92
CA VAL A 170 0.60 -11.75 -6.53
C VAL A 170 1.81 -11.47 -5.63
N ALA A 171 3.02 -11.76 -6.12
CA ALA A 171 4.27 -11.54 -5.38
C ALA A 171 4.61 -10.06 -5.09
N GLN A 172 3.88 -9.12 -5.70
CA GLN A 172 4.08 -7.68 -5.57
C GLN A 172 2.82 -6.93 -5.13
N MET A 173 1.68 -7.60 -4.92
CA MET A 173 0.39 -6.89 -4.72
C MET A 173 0.33 -6.04 -3.46
N ASP A 174 1.02 -6.43 -2.40
CA ASP A 174 1.10 -5.76 -1.10
C ASP A 174 2.17 -4.65 -1.07
N LYS A 175 3.05 -4.61 -2.08
CA LYS A 175 4.14 -3.64 -2.15
C LYS A 175 3.62 -2.30 -2.69
N PRO A 176 3.98 -1.16 -2.06
CA PRO A 176 3.52 0.17 -2.48
C PRO A 176 4.29 0.66 -3.71
N LEU A 177 3.99 0.09 -4.88
CA LEU A 177 4.71 0.30 -6.14
C LEU A 177 4.00 1.26 -7.11
N LEU A 178 2.77 1.69 -6.80
CA LEU A 178 1.95 2.51 -7.70
C LEU A 178 1.89 3.96 -7.21
N ASN A 179 2.51 4.88 -7.97
CA ASN A 179 2.33 6.32 -7.74
C ASN A 179 1.13 6.83 -8.55
N LEU A 180 -0.06 6.85 -7.94
CA LEU A 180 -1.28 7.27 -8.62
C LEU A 180 -1.25 8.72 -9.11
N ARG A 181 -0.45 9.60 -8.48
CA ARG A 181 -0.34 11.00 -8.93
C ARG A 181 0.38 11.08 -10.28
N GLU A 182 1.41 10.27 -10.47
CA GLU A 182 2.18 10.21 -11.71
C GLU A 182 1.45 9.38 -12.78
N LEU A 183 0.81 8.28 -12.39
CA LEU A 183 0.15 7.37 -13.31
C LEU A 183 -1.21 7.91 -13.80
N ASN A 184 -2.02 8.48 -12.92
CA ASN A 184 -3.36 8.98 -13.26
C ASN A 184 -3.92 9.95 -12.20
N ALA A 185 -3.47 11.21 -12.22
CA ALA A 185 -3.91 12.21 -11.25
C ALA A 185 -5.42 12.52 -11.30
N SER A 186 -6.06 12.40 -12.47
CA SER A 186 -7.49 12.71 -12.64
C SER A 186 -8.39 11.73 -11.88
N LEU A 187 -7.89 10.54 -11.55
CA LEU A 187 -8.62 9.52 -10.80
C LEU A 187 -9.11 10.05 -9.44
N PHE A 188 -8.34 10.93 -8.78
CA PHE A 188 -8.73 11.55 -7.51
C PHE A 188 -9.94 12.49 -7.64
N GLY A 189 -10.25 12.99 -8.83
CA GLY A 189 -11.44 13.80 -9.08
C GLY A 189 -12.68 12.97 -9.43
N HIS A 190 -12.51 11.71 -9.82
CA HIS A 190 -13.60 10.85 -10.30
C HIS A 190 -13.99 9.76 -9.30
N VAL A 191 -13.12 9.45 -8.33
CA VAL A 191 -13.33 8.39 -7.34
C VAL A 191 -13.33 8.99 -5.94
N GLU A 192 -14.52 9.15 -5.37
CA GLU A 192 -14.70 9.77 -4.04
C GLU A 192 -13.96 9.02 -2.92
N SER A 193 -14.06 7.68 -2.88
CA SER A 193 -13.40 6.88 -1.84
C SER A 193 -11.87 7.05 -1.86
N LEU A 194 -11.29 7.17 -3.06
CA LEU A 194 -9.86 7.42 -3.24
C LEU A 194 -9.45 8.83 -2.81
N PHE A 195 -10.27 9.83 -3.13
CA PHE A 195 -10.06 11.20 -2.65
C PHE A 195 -10.06 11.25 -1.12
N ARG A 196 -11.08 10.66 -0.48
CA ARG A 196 -11.20 10.59 0.98
C ARG A 196 -10.03 9.83 1.61
N ALA A 197 -9.67 8.67 1.07
CA ALA A 197 -8.53 7.89 1.56
C ALA A 197 -7.19 8.66 1.44
N ARG A 198 -6.96 9.38 0.34
CA ARG A 198 -5.77 10.24 0.18
C ARG A 198 -5.73 11.33 1.25
N HIS A 199 -6.87 11.96 1.52
CA HIS A 199 -6.99 12.99 2.53
C HIS A 199 -6.69 12.44 3.95
N LEU A 200 -7.31 11.32 4.33
CA LEU A 200 -7.05 10.64 5.60
C LEU A 200 -5.58 10.24 5.75
N ARG A 201 -4.97 9.67 4.70
CA ARG A 201 -3.54 9.31 4.71
C ARG A 201 -2.63 10.53 4.93
N ARG A 202 -2.94 11.69 4.36
CA ARG A 202 -2.19 12.93 4.58
C ARG A 202 -2.33 13.42 6.02
N ARG A 203 -3.54 13.35 6.59
CA ARG A 203 -3.79 13.68 8.00
C ARG A 203 -3.02 12.74 8.92
N LEU A 204 -3.10 11.43 8.70
CA LEU A 204 -2.36 10.41 9.44
C LEU A 204 -0.84 10.61 9.36
N TYR A 205 -0.30 10.91 8.19
CA TYR A 205 1.12 11.24 8.01
C TYR A 205 1.55 12.42 8.91
N ARG A 206 0.73 13.46 9.00
CA ARG A 206 0.99 14.63 9.85
C ARG A 206 0.79 14.33 11.34
N MET A 207 -0.15 13.46 11.69
CA MET A 207 -0.35 12.97 13.06
C MET A 207 0.77 12.03 13.52
N ALA A 208 1.47 11.37 12.60
CA ALA A 208 2.48 10.36 12.92
C ALA A 208 3.59 10.90 13.83
N SER A 209 4.01 12.16 13.68
CA SER A 209 5.03 12.77 14.56
C SER A 209 4.59 12.83 16.03
N TYR A 210 3.30 13.04 16.29
CA TYR A 210 2.76 13.06 17.65
C TYR A 210 2.67 11.64 18.21
N VAL A 211 2.10 10.72 17.43
CA VAL A 211 1.83 9.34 17.85
C VAL A 211 3.11 8.53 18.04
N VAL A 212 4.09 8.68 17.16
CA VAL A 212 5.37 7.95 17.24
C VAL A 212 6.22 8.42 18.41
N SER A 213 6.19 9.71 18.74
CA SER A 213 6.98 10.28 19.84
C SER A 213 6.32 10.14 21.22
N CYS A 214 5.04 9.75 21.28
CA CYS A 214 4.26 9.62 22.51
C CYS A 214 4.25 8.18 23.04
N SER A 215 4.81 7.95 24.24
CA SER A 215 4.82 6.65 24.90
C SER A 215 3.42 6.08 25.14
N HIS A 216 2.46 6.91 25.57
CA HIS A 216 1.07 6.50 25.81
C HIS A 216 0.40 6.01 24.51
N ALA A 217 0.65 6.68 23.39
CA ALA A 217 0.11 6.27 22.10
C ALA A 217 0.68 4.93 21.62
N GLN A 218 1.95 4.63 21.95
CA GLN A 218 2.57 3.34 21.68
C GLN A 218 1.96 2.22 22.54
N GLU A 219 1.69 2.49 23.82
CA GLU A 219 1.01 1.56 24.73
C GLU A 219 -0.42 1.24 24.29
N GLU A 220 -1.17 2.25 23.84
CA GLU A 220 -2.51 2.09 23.26
C GLU A 220 -2.51 1.40 21.89
N ARG A 221 -1.34 1.31 21.25
CA ARG A 221 -1.13 0.69 19.92
C ARG A 221 -2.04 1.30 18.85
N LEU A 222 -2.14 2.62 18.81
CA LEU A 222 -3.06 3.34 17.90
C LEU A 222 -2.87 2.99 16.42
N LEU A 223 -1.63 2.69 16.00
CA LEU A 223 -1.30 2.36 14.62
C LEU A 223 -1.29 0.85 14.33
N ARG A 224 -1.79 0.01 15.25
CA ARG A 224 -1.71 -1.46 15.12
C ARG A 224 -2.32 -1.99 13.82
N SER A 225 -3.45 -1.45 13.40
CA SER A 225 -4.13 -1.85 12.15
C SER A 225 -3.37 -1.45 10.89
N LEU A 226 -2.44 -0.48 10.99
CA LEU A 226 -1.59 -0.02 9.90
C LEU A 226 -0.17 -0.62 9.96
N ARG A 227 0.07 -1.56 10.87
CA ARG A 227 1.39 -2.18 11.10
C ARG A 227 1.97 -2.80 9.83
N GLU A 228 1.15 -3.47 9.03
CA GLU A 228 1.58 -4.08 7.75
C GLU A 228 1.58 -3.08 6.58
N ARG A 229 1.28 -1.80 6.83
CA ARG A 229 1.16 -0.73 5.82
C ARG A 229 1.95 0.53 6.21
N PRO A 230 3.27 0.40 6.44
CA PRO A 230 4.09 1.54 6.87
C PRO A 230 4.08 2.69 5.86
N HIS A 231 3.84 2.43 4.57
CA HIS A 231 3.75 3.47 3.54
C HIS A 231 2.60 4.46 3.74
N PHE A 232 1.56 4.15 4.53
CA PHE A 232 0.49 5.11 4.80
C PHE A 232 0.92 6.28 5.69
N VAL A 233 1.91 6.05 6.53
CA VAL A 233 2.44 6.99 7.51
C VAL A 233 3.87 7.45 7.16
N ALA A 234 4.54 6.79 6.22
CA ALA A 234 5.85 7.17 5.71
C ALA A 234 5.82 7.88 4.34
N ARG A 235 4.94 7.46 3.42
CA ARG A 235 4.93 7.94 2.01
C ARG A 235 3.50 8.00 1.45
N SER A 236 2.80 9.11 1.68
CA SER A 236 1.37 9.28 1.34
C SER A 236 0.98 9.11 -0.14
N GLN A 237 1.94 9.11 -1.08
CA GLN A 237 1.66 9.08 -2.52
C GLN A 237 1.69 7.69 -3.15
N MET A 238 2.35 6.72 -2.51
CA MET A 238 2.48 5.35 -3.04
C MET A 238 1.31 4.47 -2.60
N TRP A 239 0.86 3.59 -3.48
CA TRP A 239 -0.23 2.63 -3.25
C TRP A 239 0.21 1.23 -3.64
N SER A 240 -0.23 0.23 -2.90
CA SER A 240 -0.16 -1.18 -3.31
C SER A 240 -1.42 -1.56 -4.09
N LEU A 241 -1.39 -2.67 -4.83
CA LEU A 241 -2.58 -3.17 -5.51
C LEU A 241 -3.63 -3.65 -4.49
N VAL A 242 -3.19 -4.25 -3.38
CA VAL A 242 -4.06 -4.63 -2.26
C VAL A 242 -4.79 -3.42 -1.69
N ASP A 243 -4.10 -2.30 -1.50
CA ASP A 243 -4.72 -1.07 -0.96
C ASP A 243 -5.89 -0.63 -1.83
N LEU A 244 -5.71 -0.64 -3.16
CA LEU A 244 -6.73 -0.19 -4.10
C LEU A 244 -7.91 -1.18 -4.16
N ILE A 245 -7.64 -2.48 -4.10
CA ILE A 245 -8.69 -3.51 -4.05
C ILE A 245 -9.53 -3.35 -2.77
N GLU A 246 -8.90 -3.19 -1.61
CA GLU A 246 -9.61 -3.00 -0.35
C GLU A 246 -10.33 -1.66 -0.25
N LEU A 247 -9.77 -0.62 -0.87
CA LEU A 247 -10.42 0.67 -0.99
C LEU A 247 -11.69 0.57 -1.82
N HIS A 248 -11.63 -0.14 -2.95
CA HIS A 248 -12.80 -0.40 -3.79
C HIS A 248 -13.89 -1.19 -3.04
N ARG A 249 -13.50 -2.13 -2.16
CA ARG A 249 -14.42 -2.85 -1.28
C ARG A 249 -14.96 -2.01 -0.11
N GLY A 250 -14.34 -0.87 0.18
CA GLY A 250 -14.66 0.01 1.30
C GLY A 250 -14.03 -0.39 2.64
N ASP A 251 -13.31 -1.52 2.69
CA ASP A 251 -12.68 -2.02 3.92
C ASP A 251 -11.56 -1.08 4.39
N LEU A 252 -10.69 -0.66 3.45
CA LEU A 252 -9.56 0.20 3.77
C LEU A 252 -10.01 1.57 4.27
N LEU A 253 -11.07 2.14 3.68
CA LEU A 253 -11.54 3.48 4.07
C LEU A 253 -11.98 3.50 5.53
N LYS A 254 -12.76 2.49 5.97
CA LYS A 254 -13.18 2.34 7.36
C LYS A 254 -11.99 2.24 8.30
N VAL A 255 -10.99 1.44 7.94
CA VAL A 255 -9.76 1.30 8.75
C VAL A 255 -9.04 2.65 8.87
N LEU A 256 -8.94 3.42 7.79
CA LEU A 256 -8.29 4.73 7.81
C LEU A 256 -9.05 5.75 8.67
N GLU A 257 -10.39 5.77 8.57
CA GLU A 257 -11.26 6.63 9.38
C GLU A 257 -11.11 6.29 10.87
N GLU A 258 -11.26 5.02 11.24
CA GLU A 258 -11.13 4.57 12.64
C GLU A 258 -9.77 4.91 13.25
N VAL A 259 -8.69 4.74 12.49
CA VAL A 259 -7.33 5.06 12.99
C VAL A 259 -7.16 6.57 13.10
N ALA A 260 -7.61 7.34 12.11
CA ALA A 260 -7.52 8.79 12.14
C ALA A 260 -8.27 9.37 13.34
N ASP A 261 -9.49 8.89 13.60
CA ASP A 261 -10.31 9.33 14.73
C ASP A 261 -9.68 8.98 16.08
N LYS A 262 -9.12 7.76 16.20
CA LYS A 262 -8.40 7.35 17.42
C LYS A 262 -7.16 8.21 17.66
N CYS A 263 -6.35 8.44 16.63
CA CYS A 263 -5.17 9.30 16.72
C CYS A 263 -5.55 10.74 17.07
N GLU A 264 -6.57 11.30 16.42
CA GLU A 264 -7.03 12.65 16.69
C GLU A 264 -7.57 12.81 18.11
N LYS A 265 -8.40 11.88 18.56
CA LYS A 265 -8.92 11.87 19.95
C LYS A 265 -7.78 11.80 20.96
N HIS A 266 -6.79 10.95 20.72
CA HIS A 266 -5.61 10.86 21.56
C HIS A 266 -4.87 12.20 21.64
N ILE A 267 -4.58 12.81 20.47
CA ILE A 267 -3.78 14.04 20.39
C ILE A 267 -4.51 15.24 20.99
N ARG A 268 -5.83 15.36 20.76
CA ARG A 268 -6.59 16.54 21.18
C ARG A 268 -7.12 16.45 22.61
N ALA A 269 -7.57 15.27 23.04
CA ALA A 269 -8.42 15.15 24.22
C ALA A 269 -7.92 14.17 25.29
N THR A 270 -7.18 13.12 24.92
CA THR A 270 -6.84 12.04 25.87
C THR A 270 -5.44 12.19 26.46
N CYS A 271 -4.45 12.63 25.67
CA CYS A 271 -3.06 12.71 26.12
C CYS A 271 -2.63 14.17 26.33
N GLU A 272 -2.46 14.58 27.59
CA GLU A 272 -2.04 15.94 27.96
C GLU A 272 -0.74 16.36 27.26
N ARG A 273 0.23 15.43 27.15
CA ARG A 273 1.50 15.68 26.48
C ARG A 273 1.33 15.99 25.00
N CYS A 274 0.39 15.34 24.32
CA CYS A 274 0.09 15.62 22.91
C CYS A 274 -0.71 16.92 22.78
N THR A 275 -1.68 17.16 23.65
CA THR A 275 -2.53 18.36 23.64
C THR A 275 -1.69 19.64 23.81
N GLN A 276 -0.64 19.60 24.62
CA GLN A 276 0.28 20.73 24.82
C GLN A 276 1.13 21.08 23.60
N LEU A 277 1.23 20.19 22.60
CA LEU A 277 1.95 20.45 21.35
C LEU A 277 1.12 21.24 20.33
N GLY A 278 -0.15 21.52 20.63
CA GLY A 278 -1.00 22.39 19.81
C GLY A 278 -0.66 23.87 20.01
N ASP A 279 -0.70 24.65 18.93
CA ASP A 279 -0.51 26.10 18.97
C ASP A 279 -1.85 26.82 19.07
N HIS A 280 -1.86 28.06 19.56
CA HIS A 280 -3.01 28.96 19.41
C HIS A 280 -2.67 30.04 18.37
N CYS A 281 -3.65 30.42 17.55
CA CYS A 281 -3.44 31.47 16.56
C CYS A 281 -3.34 32.85 17.24
N GLU A 282 -2.12 33.40 17.35
CA GLU A 282 -1.87 34.71 17.96
C GLU A 282 -2.46 35.90 17.17
N LEU A 283 -3.10 35.67 16.02
CA LEU A 283 -3.59 36.72 15.12
C LEU A 283 -5.09 36.98 15.20
N CYS A 284 -5.89 36.02 15.70
CA CYS A 284 -7.36 36.11 15.64
C CYS A 284 -8.07 35.97 16.99
N GLY A 285 -7.32 35.78 18.10
CA GLY A 285 -7.90 35.63 19.43
C GLY A 285 -8.80 34.39 19.62
N ASN A 286 -8.86 33.51 18.63
CA ASN A 286 -9.63 32.27 18.71
C ASN A 286 -8.91 31.29 19.65
N SER A 287 -9.64 30.76 20.63
CA SER A 287 -9.13 29.82 21.63
C SER A 287 -9.00 28.38 21.11
N ARG A 288 -9.42 28.09 19.87
CA ARG A 288 -9.22 26.77 19.25
C ARG A 288 -7.73 26.50 19.04
N GLN A 289 -7.24 25.42 19.63
CA GLN A 289 -5.91 24.89 19.35
C GLN A 289 -5.80 24.36 17.92
N LEU A 290 -4.66 24.68 17.31
CA LEU A 290 -4.24 24.29 15.98
C LEU A 290 -3.18 23.21 16.07
N PHE A 291 -3.34 22.19 15.23
CA PHE A 291 -2.37 21.12 15.09
C PHE A 291 -1.93 21.02 13.65
N ALA A 292 -0.73 20.48 13.42
CA ALA A 292 -0.15 20.45 12.07
C ALA A 292 -0.99 19.65 11.06
N PHE A 293 -1.87 18.77 11.55
CA PHE A 293 -2.76 17.93 10.74
C PHE A 293 -4.13 18.55 10.43
N ASP A 294 -4.43 19.76 10.94
CA ASP A 294 -5.59 20.52 10.51
C ASP A 294 -5.48 20.92 9.02
N ASP A 295 -6.61 21.14 8.36
CA ASP A 295 -6.63 21.52 6.93
C ASP A 295 -6.38 23.00 6.72
N ASP A 296 -6.94 23.87 7.57
CA ASP A 296 -6.91 25.32 7.44
C ASP A 296 -5.77 25.97 8.24
N VAL A 297 -4.62 25.31 8.32
CA VAL A 297 -3.46 25.80 9.07
C VAL A 297 -2.24 25.98 8.18
N ILE A 298 -1.46 27.01 8.50
CA ILE A 298 -0.19 27.30 7.87
C ILE A 298 0.89 27.42 8.93
N ARG A 299 2.06 26.85 8.63
CA ARG A 299 3.23 26.85 9.48
C ARG A 299 4.14 28.01 9.08
N CYS A 300 4.52 28.85 10.03
CA CYS A 300 5.55 29.86 9.78
C CYS A 300 6.91 29.19 9.54
N GLU A 301 7.58 29.50 8.44
CA GLU A 301 8.87 28.89 8.08
C GLU A 301 10.01 29.30 9.04
N GLY A 302 9.92 30.46 9.67
CA GLY A 302 10.95 30.96 10.59
C GLY A 302 10.91 30.34 11.98
N CYS A 303 9.71 30.11 12.55
CA CYS A 303 9.56 29.66 13.94
C CYS A 303 8.73 28.39 14.13
N ASN A 304 8.19 27.83 13.05
CA ASN A 304 7.31 26.65 13.04
C ASN A 304 5.96 26.78 13.77
N THR A 305 5.61 27.97 14.27
CA THR A 305 4.29 28.21 14.89
C THR A 305 3.18 28.15 13.84
N LEU A 306 2.07 27.51 14.21
CA LEU A 306 0.88 27.38 13.38
C LEU A 306 -0.05 28.57 13.52
N TYR A 307 -0.63 28.97 12.40
CA TYR A 307 -1.66 30.00 12.29
C TYR A 307 -2.80 29.49 11.41
N HIS A 308 -4.00 30.05 11.55
CA HIS A 308 -5.05 29.83 10.56
C HIS A 308 -4.60 30.37 9.20
N GLN A 309 -4.88 29.63 8.13
CA GLN A 309 -4.49 30.00 6.78
C GLN A 309 -5.04 31.39 6.38
N GLN A 310 -6.25 31.72 6.80
CA GLN A 310 -6.88 33.02 6.52
C GLN A 310 -6.26 34.18 7.32
N CYS A 311 -5.64 33.91 8.47
CA CYS A 311 -5.08 34.95 9.32
C CYS A 311 -3.64 35.31 8.94
N TYR A 312 -2.90 34.38 8.36
CA TYR A 312 -1.48 34.55 8.09
C TYR A 312 -1.24 35.14 6.70
N THR A 313 -0.89 36.43 6.64
CA THR A 313 -0.64 37.15 5.38
C THR A 313 0.82 37.08 4.90
N GLY A 314 1.68 36.35 5.62
CA GLY A 314 3.07 36.11 5.24
C GLY A 314 4.07 36.23 6.40
N PRO A 315 5.38 36.07 6.14
CA PRO A 315 6.42 36.08 7.18
C PRO A 315 6.45 37.33 8.05
N ALA A 316 6.08 38.49 7.50
CA ALA A 316 6.01 39.74 8.24
C ALA A 316 4.90 39.76 9.29
N ALA A 317 3.84 38.96 9.14
CA ALA A 317 2.73 38.88 10.10
C ALA A 317 3.03 38.00 11.33
N CYS A 318 4.12 37.21 11.30
CA CYS A 318 4.46 36.29 12.38
C CYS A 318 4.92 37.05 13.64
N ARG A 319 4.04 37.11 14.65
CA ARG A 319 4.31 37.75 15.94
C ARG A 319 5.48 37.12 16.69
N ARG A 320 5.65 35.79 16.61
CA ARG A 320 6.77 35.11 17.27
C ARG A 320 8.12 35.45 16.65
N CYS A 321 8.23 35.45 15.31
CA CYS A 321 9.44 35.88 14.62
C CYS A 321 9.77 37.36 14.88
N GLN A 322 8.76 38.24 14.93
CA GLN A 322 8.96 39.64 15.34
C GLN A 322 9.57 39.73 16.74
N ARG A 323 9.01 39.00 17.72
CA ARG A 323 9.54 38.97 19.10
C ARG A 323 10.96 38.41 19.17
N MET A 324 11.29 37.37 18.39
CA MET A 324 12.66 36.81 18.37
C MET A 324 13.67 37.82 17.82
N ARG A 325 13.38 38.48 16.69
CA ARG A 325 14.26 39.50 16.11
C ARG A 325 14.48 40.69 17.04
N LEU A 326 13.44 41.13 17.75
CA LEU A 326 13.56 42.21 18.73
C LEU A 326 14.48 41.85 19.91
N ARG A 327 14.50 40.57 20.33
CA ARG A 327 15.41 40.08 21.38
C ARG A 327 16.84 39.89 20.90
N GLU A 328 17.04 39.59 19.62
CA GLU A 328 18.38 39.48 19.02
C GLU A 328 19.02 40.86 18.78
N ALA A 329 18.19 41.91 18.67
CA ALA A 329 18.63 43.28 18.46
C ALA A 329 18.87 44.08 19.77
N SER A 330 18.58 43.48 20.93
CA SER A 330 18.73 44.07 22.28
C SER A 330 19.90 43.46 23.03
#